data_AF-A0A7I8BP85-F1
#
_entry.id   AF-A0A7I8BP85-F1
#
_cell.length_a   1.000
_cell.length_b   1.000
_cell.length_c   1.000
_cell.angle_alpha   90.00
_cell.angle_beta   90.00
_cell.angle_gamma   90.00
#
_symmetry.space_group_name_H-M   'P 1'
#
loop_
_entity.id
_entity.type
_entity.pdbx_description
1 polymer ?
#
loop_
_entity_poly.entity_id
_entity_poly.type
_entity_poly.pdbx_seq_one_letter_code
_entity_poly.pdbx_strand_id
1 'polypeptide(L)'
;MTLHRRRFIAMSTAALATGGLALAGCTTTGPSSDASPEANAGKRRSIDADVDGTLTRLFNTIGGSRELADKSRGILVFPSVISAGFWFGGQYGQGALRVGGQTSGYYSIAAASFGLQIGAQSKAIIMLFMTDDALNNFTRSQGWSAGVDASVALVNVGANGNVDTSTAMSPVEAFVLTNAGLMAGVSLEGSKISRLII
;
A
#
# COMPACT_ATOMS: atom_id res chain seq x y z
N MET A 1 -31.90 68.81 27.86
CA MET A 1 -30.53 68.50 27.40
C MET A 1 -30.64 67.50 26.26
N THR A 2 -30.75 67.88 24.98
CA THR A 2 -29.67 68.28 24.04
C THR A 2 -28.49 67.30 24.06
N LEU A 3 -27.98 66.72 22.97
CA LEU A 3 -28.25 66.80 21.53
C LEU A 3 -27.34 65.72 20.87
N HIS A 4 -27.76 65.14 19.73
CA HIS A 4 -26.90 64.79 18.58
C HIS A 4 -25.97 63.54 18.69
N ARG A 5 -25.77 62.69 17.65
CA ARG A 5 -25.96 62.83 16.20
C ARG A 5 -25.64 61.51 15.46
N ARG A 6 -26.19 61.41 14.22
CA ARG A 6 -25.64 60.79 12.98
C ARG A 6 -25.71 59.24 12.90
N ARG A 7 -26.23 58.59 11.84
CA ARG A 7 -26.47 58.95 10.42
C ARG A 7 -27.51 57.97 9.83
N PHE A 8 -28.61 58.47 9.27
CA PHE A 8 -28.86 58.71 7.84
C PHE A 8 -29.25 57.45 7.03
N ILE A 9 -30.55 57.39 6.75
CA ILE A 9 -31.29 56.52 5.85
C ILE A 9 -30.85 56.73 4.41
N ALA A 10 -30.74 55.64 3.64
CA ALA A 10 -30.96 55.67 2.19
C ALA A 10 -31.70 54.40 1.77
N MET A 11 -33.00 54.55 1.52
CA MET A 11 -33.80 53.67 0.68
C MET A 11 -33.32 53.77 -0.76
N SER A 12 -33.23 52.66 -1.49
CA SER A 12 -33.33 52.63 -2.95
C SER A 12 -33.80 51.25 -3.39
N THR A 13 -35.12 51.13 -3.52
CA THR A 13 -35.80 50.15 -4.38
C THR A 13 -35.53 50.49 -5.85
N ALA A 14 -35.18 49.50 -6.67
CA ALA A 14 -35.84 49.21 -7.96
C ALA A 14 -35.07 48.13 -8.74
N ALA A 15 -35.82 47.11 -9.13
CA ALA A 15 -35.42 46.05 -10.04
C ALA A 15 -35.21 46.57 -11.48
N LEU A 16 -34.45 45.83 -12.30
CA LEU A 16 -34.93 45.17 -13.53
C LEU A 16 -33.77 44.49 -14.28
N ALA A 17 -34.07 43.31 -14.79
CA ALA A 17 -33.16 42.34 -15.40
C ALA A 17 -32.83 42.66 -16.87
N THR A 18 -31.58 42.42 -17.26
CA THR A 18 -31.06 41.95 -18.57
C THR A 18 -29.59 41.58 -18.31
N GLY A 19 -28.95 40.50 -18.74
CA GLY A 19 -29.22 39.34 -19.56
C GLY A 19 -27.87 38.61 -19.71
N GLY A 20 -27.86 37.28 -19.65
CA GLY A 20 -26.84 36.40 -20.24
C GLY A 20 -25.40 36.44 -19.71
N LEU A 21 -25.03 35.43 -18.90
CA LEU A 21 -23.95 34.48 -19.21
C LEU A 21 -24.01 33.38 -18.14
N ALA A 22 -24.72 32.30 -18.47
CA ALA A 22 -24.71 31.09 -17.67
C ALA A 22 -23.32 30.45 -17.77
N LEU A 23 -22.45 30.73 -16.80
CA LEU A 23 -21.32 29.84 -16.50
C LEU A 23 -21.90 28.61 -15.77
N ALA A 24 -22.51 27.73 -16.56
CA ALA A 24 -22.78 26.36 -16.17
C ALA A 24 -21.44 25.60 -16.12
N GLY A 25 -20.61 25.93 -15.13
CA GLY A 25 -19.45 25.13 -14.73
C GLY A 25 -19.90 24.06 -13.74
N CYS A 26 -20.80 23.17 -14.17
CA CYS A 26 -21.14 21.98 -13.41
C CYS A 26 -19.98 20.99 -13.50
N THR A 27 -19.02 21.03 -12.59
CA THR A 27 -18.26 19.81 -12.25
C THR A 27 -18.77 19.32 -10.91
N THR A 28 -19.99 18.80 -10.93
CA THR A 28 -20.45 17.85 -9.92
C THR A 28 -19.67 16.56 -10.15
N THR A 29 -18.49 16.42 -9.55
CA THR A 29 -17.94 15.10 -9.28
C THR A 29 -18.79 14.50 -8.18
N GLY A 30 -19.90 13.90 -8.58
CA GLY A 30 -20.60 12.93 -7.75
C GLY A 30 -19.62 11.80 -7.38
N PRO A 31 -19.78 11.15 -6.22
CA PRO A 31 -18.95 10.01 -5.86
C PRO A 31 -19.32 8.85 -6.80
N SER A 32 -18.65 8.76 -7.95
CA SER A 32 -18.73 7.59 -8.83
C SER A 32 -17.92 6.48 -8.18
N SER A 33 -18.55 5.80 -7.23
CA SER A 33 -18.19 4.47 -6.77
C SER A 33 -18.60 3.45 -7.83
N ASP A 34 -17.93 3.51 -8.97
CA ASP A 34 -17.90 2.47 -9.99
C ASP A 34 -16.50 2.52 -10.59
N ALA A 35 -15.81 1.38 -10.61
CA ALA A 35 -14.44 1.26 -11.06
C ALA A 35 -14.32 1.60 -12.55
N SER A 36 -14.20 2.89 -12.88
CA SER A 36 -13.96 3.32 -14.24
C SER A 36 -12.56 2.86 -14.68
N PRO A 37 -12.34 2.53 -15.96
CA PRO A 37 -11.01 2.15 -16.46
C PRO A 37 -9.92 3.17 -16.09
N GLU A 38 -10.27 4.47 -16.05
CA GLU A 38 -9.38 5.56 -15.67
C GLU A 38 -9.03 5.53 -14.17
N ALA A 39 -10.03 5.28 -13.30
CA ALA A 39 -9.82 5.15 -11.87
C ALA A 39 -8.89 3.96 -11.55
N ASN A 40 -9.10 2.84 -12.23
CA ASN A 40 -8.25 1.66 -12.12
C ASN A 40 -6.83 1.93 -12.60
N ALA A 41 -6.67 2.59 -13.75
CA ALA A 41 -5.34 2.98 -14.25
C ALA A 41 -4.63 3.93 -13.27
N GLY A 42 -5.36 4.87 -12.65
CA GLY A 42 -4.86 5.72 -11.58
C GLY A 42 -4.32 4.93 -10.39
N LYS A 43 -5.11 3.95 -9.93
CA LYS A 43 -4.76 3.11 -8.79
C LYS A 43 -3.57 2.18 -9.06
N ARG A 44 -3.48 1.62 -10.27
CA ARG A 44 -2.32 0.84 -10.72
C ARG A 44 -1.05 1.67 -10.66
N ARG A 45 -1.08 2.91 -11.21
CA ARG A 45 0.06 3.83 -11.17
C ARG A 45 0.49 4.20 -9.76
N SER A 46 -0.46 4.44 -8.85
CA SER A 46 -0.10 4.76 -7.46
C SER A 46 0.54 3.57 -6.76
N ILE A 47 0.01 2.35 -6.93
CA ILE A 47 0.61 1.14 -6.37
C ILE A 47 2.02 0.95 -6.93
N ASP A 48 2.21 1.12 -8.24
CA ASP A 48 3.52 0.96 -8.86
C ASP A 48 4.55 1.96 -8.32
N ALA A 49 4.15 3.22 -8.15
CA ALA A 49 5.02 4.25 -7.56
C ALA A 49 5.40 3.91 -6.10
N ASP A 50 4.45 3.45 -5.29
CA ASP A 50 4.68 3.06 -3.90
C ASP A 50 5.59 1.82 -3.80
N VAL A 51 5.46 0.87 -4.74
CA VAL A 51 6.32 -0.30 -4.87
C VAL A 51 7.74 0.09 -5.21
N ASP A 52 7.93 0.96 -6.19
CA ASP A 52 9.26 1.43 -6.60
C ASP A 52 9.95 2.20 -5.45
N GLY A 53 9.20 3.03 -4.73
CA GLY A 53 9.68 3.73 -3.53
C GLY A 53 10.07 2.77 -2.41
N THR A 54 9.29 1.72 -2.19
CA THR A 54 9.56 0.70 -1.17
C THR A 54 10.80 -0.11 -1.48
N LEU A 55 10.99 -0.55 -2.73
CA LEU A 55 12.20 -1.26 -3.15
C LEU A 55 13.45 -0.38 -3.04
N THR A 56 13.34 0.89 -3.43
CA THR A 56 14.42 1.87 -3.24
C THR A 56 14.79 1.99 -1.77
N ARG A 57 13.81 2.11 -0.88
CA ARG A 57 14.03 2.15 0.57
C ARG A 57 14.70 0.87 1.07
N LEU A 58 14.23 -0.31 0.66
CA LEU A 58 14.80 -1.59 1.04
C LEU A 58 16.29 -1.66 0.69
N PHE A 59 16.61 -1.38 -0.57
CA PHE A 59 17.98 -1.48 -1.10
C PHE A 59 18.94 -0.46 -0.49
N ASN A 60 18.43 0.69 -0.05
CA ASN A 60 19.24 1.70 0.64
C ASN A 60 19.41 1.44 2.13
N THR A 61 18.51 0.67 2.75
CA THR A 61 18.50 0.43 4.20
C THR A 61 19.21 -0.87 4.58
N ILE A 62 19.12 -1.90 3.73
CA ILE A 62 19.60 -3.25 4.03
C ILE A 62 20.66 -3.66 3.01
N GLY A 63 21.91 -3.79 3.46
CA GLY A 63 22.99 -4.29 2.60
C GLY A 63 22.74 -5.74 2.18
N GLY A 64 23.03 -6.11 0.93
CA GLY A 64 22.75 -7.46 0.41
C GLY A 64 21.31 -7.68 -0.08
N SER A 65 20.39 -6.75 0.16
CA SER A 65 18.98 -6.92 -0.23
C SER A 65 18.76 -6.82 -1.73
N ARG A 66 19.56 -6.00 -2.43
CA ARG A 66 19.53 -5.92 -3.90
C ARG A 66 20.00 -7.22 -4.52
N GLU A 67 21.10 -7.78 -4.04
CA GLU A 67 21.68 -9.03 -4.51
C GLU A 67 20.73 -10.21 -4.29
N LEU A 68 19.99 -10.23 -3.18
CA LEU A 68 18.96 -11.24 -2.92
C LEU A 68 17.74 -11.04 -3.84
N ALA A 69 17.31 -9.79 -4.05
CA ALA A 69 16.22 -9.47 -4.97
C ALA A 69 16.56 -9.87 -6.42
N ASP A 70 17.78 -9.63 -6.87
CA ASP A 70 18.26 -9.98 -8.22
C ASP A 70 18.30 -11.50 -8.46
N LYS A 71 18.45 -12.30 -7.39
CA LYS A 71 18.38 -13.77 -7.47
C LYS A 71 16.95 -14.32 -7.52
N SER A 72 15.97 -13.52 -7.11
CA SER A 72 14.57 -13.94 -7.08
C SER A 72 13.98 -14.10 -8.48
N ARG A 73 12.98 -14.98 -8.61
CA ARG A 73 12.17 -15.15 -9.82
C ARG A 73 11.07 -14.09 -9.93
N GLY A 74 10.63 -13.56 -8.79
CA GLY A 74 9.66 -12.50 -8.72
C GLY A 74 9.63 -11.87 -7.33
N ILE A 75 9.10 -10.66 -7.25
CA ILE A 75 9.06 -9.85 -6.04
C ILE A 75 7.64 -9.33 -5.84
N LEU A 76 6.97 -9.77 -4.79
CA LEU A 76 5.67 -9.25 -4.37
C LEU A 76 5.87 -8.21 -3.28
N VAL A 77 5.45 -6.99 -3.55
CA VAL A 77 5.64 -5.85 -2.65
C VAL A 77 4.29 -5.32 -2.21
N PHE A 78 4.08 -5.26 -0.90
CA PHE A 78 3.00 -4.51 -0.25
C PHE A 78 3.61 -3.29 0.45
N PRO A 79 3.59 -2.10 -0.17
CA PRO A 79 4.25 -0.91 0.36
C PRO A 79 3.70 -0.43 1.70
N SER A 80 2.41 -0.65 1.94
CA SER A 80 1.70 -0.20 3.13
C SER A 80 0.67 -1.25 3.53
N VAL A 81 0.97 -1.97 4.61
CA VAL A 81 0.06 -2.88 5.30
C VAL A 81 -0.26 -2.23 6.64
N ILE A 82 -1.50 -1.78 6.77
CA ILE A 82 -1.97 -1.08 7.96
C ILE A 82 -2.63 -2.10 8.87
N SER A 83 -2.12 -2.19 10.09
CA SER A 83 -2.73 -2.93 11.19
C SER A 83 -3.66 -2.00 11.97
N ALA A 84 -4.89 -2.43 12.22
CA ALA A 84 -5.84 -1.72 13.07
C ALA A 84 -6.59 -2.70 13.98
N GLY A 85 -6.76 -2.34 15.25
CA GLY A 85 -7.57 -3.09 16.22
C GLY A 85 -7.10 -2.95 17.66
N PHE A 86 -8.00 -3.22 18.61
CA PHE A 86 -7.72 -3.31 20.04
C PHE A 86 -8.10 -4.72 20.49
N TRP A 87 -7.14 -5.48 21.05
CA TRP A 87 -7.22 -6.92 21.38
C TRP A 87 -7.39 -7.87 20.17
N PHE A 88 -8.31 -7.59 19.27
CA PHE A 88 -8.53 -8.30 18.02
C PHE A 88 -8.54 -7.27 16.88
N GLY A 89 -7.70 -7.48 15.88
CA GLY A 89 -7.52 -6.55 14.77
C GLY A 89 -7.42 -7.21 13.41
N GLY A 90 -7.45 -6.37 12.39
CA GLY A 90 -7.21 -6.75 11.01
C GLY A 90 -6.00 -6.00 10.46
N GLN A 91 -5.34 -6.61 9.49
CA GLN A 91 -4.31 -5.99 8.69
C GLN A 91 -4.81 -5.95 7.25
N TYR A 92 -4.58 -4.86 6.55
CA TYR A 92 -4.89 -4.76 5.13
C TYR A 92 -3.83 -3.95 4.39
N GLY A 93 -3.48 -4.40 3.19
CA GLY A 93 -2.58 -3.68 2.28
C GLY A 93 -2.82 -4.05 0.84
N GLN A 94 -2.29 -3.23 -0.06
CA GLN A 94 -2.31 -3.47 -1.51
C GLN A 94 -0.89 -3.38 -2.05
N GLY A 95 -0.65 -4.06 -3.16
CA GLY A 95 0.68 -4.26 -3.68
C GLY A 95 0.70 -4.76 -5.10
N ALA A 96 1.90 -4.97 -5.62
CA ALA A 96 2.13 -5.50 -6.95
C ALA A 96 3.19 -6.59 -6.95
N LEU A 97 3.00 -7.57 -7.82
CA LEU A 97 4.00 -8.57 -8.17
C LEU A 97 4.83 -8.05 -9.34
N ARG A 98 6.15 -8.04 -9.18
CA ARG A 98 7.13 -7.75 -10.22
C ARG A 98 7.82 -9.02 -10.67
N VAL A 99 7.86 -9.26 -11.98
CA VAL A 99 8.59 -10.39 -12.60
C VAL A 99 9.40 -9.81 -13.75
N GLY A 100 10.72 -10.08 -13.77
CA GLY A 100 11.62 -9.49 -14.78
C GLY A 100 11.59 -7.95 -14.79
N GLY A 101 11.39 -7.33 -13.62
CA GLY A 101 11.31 -5.86 -13.48
C GLY A 101 9.98 -5.22 -13.90
N GLN A 102 9.00 -6.00 -14.40
CA GLN A 102 7.70 -5.49 -14.85
C GLN A 102 6.57 -5.92 -13.91
N THR A 103 5.53 -5.09 -13.78
CA THR A 103 4.32 -5.45 -13.01
C THR A 103 3.54 -6.54 -13.74
N SER A 104 3.40 -7.70 -13.09
CA SER A 104 2.67 -8.87 -13.59
C SER A 104 1.26 -8.99 -12.99
N GLY A 105 0.99 -8.30 -11.87
CA GLY A 105 -0.34 -8.23 -11.29
C GLY A 105 -0.40 -7.41 -10.00
N TYR A 106 -1.62 -7.06 -9.61
CA TYR A 106 -1.92 -6.33 -8.39
C TYR A 106 -2.63 -7.23 -7.39
N TYR A 107 -2.32 -7.07 -6.11
CA TYR A 107 -2.77 -7.97 -5.05
C TYR A 107 -3.14 -7.18 -3.80
N SER A 108 -4.01 -7.75 -2.98
CA SER A 108 -4.25 -7.33 -1.61
C SER A 108 -3.78 -8.41 -0.64
N ILE A 109 -3.39 -7.98 0.55
CA ILE A 109 -3.09 -8.85 1.69
C ILE A 109 -4.03 -8.50 2.83
N ALA A 110 -4.57 -9.53 3.49
CA ALA A 110 -5.39 -9.40 4.68
C ALA A 110 -4.96 -10.42 5.74
N ALA A 111 -4.86 -10.03 7.00
CA ALA A 111 -4.53 -10.95 8.08
C ALA A 111 -5.29 -10.60 9.35
N ALA A 112 -5.61 -11.61 10.16
CA ALA A 112 -6.01 -11.37 11.55
C ALA A 112 -4.78 -10.93 12.35
N SER A 113 -4.95 -9.99 13.26
CA SER A 113 -3.92 -9.55 14.19
C SER A 113 -4.40 -9.80 15.61
N PHE A 114 -3.64 -10.58 16.37
CA PHE A 114 -3.85 -10.77 17.80
C PHE A 114 -2.72 -10.06 18.54
N GLY A 115 -3.05 -9.12 19.43
CA GLY A 115 -2.09 -8.62 20.41
C GLY A 115 -0.98 -7.67 19.93
N LEU A 116 -0.98 -7.19 18.68
CA LEU A 116 -0.06 -6.10 18.29
C LEU A 116 -0.59 -4.78 18.87
N GLN A 117 0.01 -4.40 20.01
CA GLN A 117 0.11 -3.09 20.66
C GLN A 117 -0.89 -2.00 20.23
N ILE A 118 -1.56 -1.37 21.21
CA ILE A 118 -2.50 -0.25 21.02
C ILE A 118 -1.95 0.76 20.00
N GLY A 119 -2.54 0.80 18.80
CA GLY A 119 -2.18 1.77 17.78
C GLY A 119 -2.41 1.29 16.34
N ALA A 120 -2.29 2.22 15.41
CA ALA A 120 -2.18 1.93 13.99
C ALA A 120 -0.70 1.89 13.61
N GLN A 121 -0.23 0.77 13.06
CA GLN A 121 1.12 0.63 12.55
C GLN A 121 1.05 0.32 11.05
N SER A 122 1.87 1.02 10.27
CA SER A 122 2.11 0.71 8.86
C SER A 122 3.45 0.01 8.72
N LYS A 123 3.47 -1.07 7.94
CA LYS A 123 4.67 -1.79 7.55
C LYS A 123 4.63 -2.10 6.05
N ALA A 124 5.80 -2.12 5.42
CA ALA A 124 5.95 -2.69 4.09
C ALA A 124 6.33 -4.16 4.20
N ILE A 125 5.78 -5.00 3.34
CA ILE A 125 6.11 -6.43 3.25
C ILE A 125 6.62 -6.69 1.84
N ILE A 126 7.83 -7.24 1.72
CA ILE A 126 8.47 -7.56 0.45
C ILE A 126 8.77 -9.04 0.45
N MET A 127 8.08 -9.81 -0.38
CA MET A 127 8.28 -11.25 -0.55
C MET A 127 9.02 -11.51 -1.85
N LEU A 128 10.16 -12.18 -1.73
CA LEU A 128 10.99 -12.63 -2.82
C LEU A 128 10.74 -14.12 -3.06
N PHE A 129 10.29 -14.46 -4.27
CA PHE A 129 10.15 -15.85 -4.68
C PHE A 129 11.49 -16.36 -5.20
N MET A 130 12.18 -17.20 -4.41
CA MET A 130 13.54 -17.67 -4.71
C MET A 130 13.56 -18.79 -5.77
N THR A 131 12.43 -19.45 -6.00
CA THR A 131 12.31 -20.58 -6.91
C THR A 131 11.18 -20.38 -7.92
N ASP A 132 11.31 -21.01 -9.09
CA ASP A 132 10.29 -20.98 -10.12
C ASP A 132 9.00 -21.64 -9.62
N ASP A 133 9.11 -22.73 -8.87
CA ASP A 133 7.96 -23.42 -8.28
C ASP A 133 7.18 -22.53 -7.32
N ALA A 134 7.85 -21.78 -6.44
CA ALA A 134 7.18 -20.86 -5.51
C ALA A 134 6.44 -19.75 -6.26
N LEU A 135 7.06 -19.14 -7.27
CA LEU A 135 6.42 -18.11 -8.09
C LEU A 135 5.23 -18.67 -8.89
N ASN A 136 5.41 -19.84 -9.50
CA ASN A 136 4.37 -20.49 -10.31
C ASN A 136 3.17 -20.90 -9.45
N ASN A 137 3.41 -21.46 -8.27
CA ASN A 137 2.33 -21.82 -7.33
C ASN A 137 1.56 -20.57 -6.87
N PHE A 138 2.25 -19.47 -6.57
CA PHE A 138 1.60 -18.22 -6.23
C PHE A 138 0.76 -17.65 -7.37
N THR A 139 1.33 -17.57 -8.58
CA THR A 139 0.67 -16.91 -9.73
C THR A 139 -0.52 -17.69 -10.28
N ARG A 140 -0.50 -19.03 -10.20
CA ARG A 140 -1.59 -19.91 -10.63
C ARG A 140 -2.77 -19.96 -9.65
N SER A 141 -2.54 -19.58 -8.40
CA SER A 141 -3.57 -19.63 -7.36
C SER A 141 -4.46 -18.37 -7.42
N GLN A 142 -5.77 -18.54 -7.23
CA GLN A 142 -6.73 -17.41 -7.18
C GLN A 142 -6.74 -16.68 -5.82
N GLY A 143 -5.99 -17.22 -4.85
CA GLY A 143 -5.68 -16.65 -3.55
C GLY A 143 -4.65 -17.55 -2.89
N TRP A 144 -3.81 -16.98 -2.03
CA TRP A 144 -2.67 -17.68 -1.43
C TRP A 144 -2.53 -17.29 0.04
N SER A 145 -2.29 -18.25 0.92
CA SER A 145 -2.19 -18.08 2.36
C SER A 145 -0.78 -18.41 2.83
N ALA A 146 -0.10 -17.43 3.42
CA ALA A 146 1.25 -17.63 3.92
C ALA A 146 1.26 -18.64 5.09
N GLY A 147 2.22 -19.57 5.07
CA GLY A 147 2.36 -20.66 6.05
C GLY A 147 1.52 -21.91 5.73
N VAL A 148 0.45 -21.77 4.95
CA VAL A 148 -0.37 -22.91 4.50
C VAL A 148 0.01 -23.33 3.09
N ASP A 149 0.03 -22.38 2.15
CA ASP A 149 0.25 -22.66 0.73
C ASP A 149 1.73 -22.57 0.34
N ALA A 150 2.55 -21.82 1.09
CA ALA A 150 4.00 -21.95 1.05
C ALA A 150 4.66 -21.51 2.37
N SER A 151 5.84 -22.07 2.62
CA SER A 151 6.72 -21.64 3.70
C SER A 151 7.34 -20.30 3.34
N VAL A 152 7.12 -19.30 4.20
CA VAL A 152 7.70 -17.96 4.09
C VAL A 152 8.64 -17.75 5.27
N ALA A 153 9.92 -17.55 5.00
CA ALA A 153 10.86 -17.16 6.03
C ALA A 153 11.06 -15.64 6.03
N LEU A 154 11.34 -15.09 7.20
CA LEU A 154 11.83 -13.72 7.30
C LEU A 154 13.33 -13.70 7.06
N VAL A 155 13.78 -12.73 6.26
CA VAL A 155 15.20 -12.48 6.04
C VAL A 155 15.80 -11.84 7.29
N ASN A 156 16.85 -12.47 7.81
CA ASN A 156 17.63 -11.95 8.92
C ASN A 156 18.74 -11.01 8.44
N VAL A 157 19.01 -9.97 9.24
CA VAL A 157 20.11 -9.04 9.03
C VAL A 157 21.08 -9.16 10.21
N GLY A 158 22.36 -9.38 9.90
CA GLY A 158 23.41 -9.50 10.90
C GLY A 158 23.73 -8.16 11.57
N ALA A 159 24.53 -8.19 12.63
CA ALA A 159 24.95 -6.98 13.37
C ALA A 159 25.71 -5.95 12.50
N ASN A 160 26.19 -6.36 11.33
CA ASN A 160 26.83 -5.52 10.32
C ASN A 160 25.85 -4.84 9.35
N GLY A 161 24.53 -5.06 9.49
CA GLY A 161 23.51 -4.47 8.62
C GLY A 161 23.33 -5.18 7.26
N ASN A 162 24.00 -6.34 7.06
CA ASN A 162 23.89 -7.12 5.83
C ASN A 162 22.94 -8.31 5.98
N VAL A 163 22.29 -8.68 4.88
CA VAL A 163 21.50 -9.91 4.76
C VAL A 163 22.35 -11.13 5.07
N ASP A 164 21.90 -11.96 6.01
CA ASP A 164 22.52 -13.24 6.28
C ASP A 164 22.00 -14.31 5.29
N THR A 165 22.62 -14.33 4.12
CA THR A 165 22.26 -15.27 3.04
C THR A 165 22.45 -16.74 3.41
N SER A 166 23.21 -17.07 4.46
CA SER A 166 23.36 -18.45 4.92
C SER A 166 22.06 -19.04 5.50
N THR A 167 21.16 -18.15 5.93
CA THR A 167 19.85 -18.51 6.49
C THR A 167 18.70 -18.34 5.50
N ALA A 168 18.94 -17.65 4.37
CA ALA A 168 17.95 -17.37 3.33
C ALA A 168 17.78 -18.56 2.37
N MET A 169 17.33 -19.71 2.90
CA MET A 169 17.19 -20.97 2.16
C MET A 169 15.74 -21.34 1.84
N SER A 170 14.78 -20.48 2.17
CA SER A 170 13.36 -20.77 1.94
C SER A 170 12.94 -20.47 0.50
N PRO A 171 11.94 -21.21 -0.05
CA PRO A 171 11.41 -20.93 -1.38
C PRO A 171 10.82 -19.52 -1.52
N VAL A 172 10.36 -18.93 -0.41
CA VAL A 172 9.92 -17.54 -0.30
C VAL A 172 10.62 -16.89 0.88
N GLU A 173 11.32 -15.79 0.62
CA GLU A 173 12.04 -14.98 1.60
C GLU A 173 11.37 -13.61 1.74
N ALA A 174 11.14 -13.14 2.95
CA ALA A 174 10.38 -11.91 3.19
C ALA A 174 11.14 -10.88 4.03
N PHE A 175 11.12 -9.62 3.58
CA PHE A 175 11.48 -8.47 4.38
C PHE A 175 10.24 -7.77 4.91
N VAL A 176 10.27 -7.36 6.17
CA VAL A 176 9.23 -6.51 6.76
C VAL A 176 9.87 -5.21 7.22
N LEU A 177 9.53 -4.10 6.58
CA LEU A 177 10.06 -2.78 6.92
C LEU A 177 9.01 -1.97 7.68
N THR A 178 9.43 -1.28 8.73
CA THR A 178 8.68 -0.21 9.38
C THR A 178 9.38 1.13 9.13
N ASN A 179 8.80 2.22 9.62
CA ASN A 179 9.46 3.52 9.64
C ASN A 179 10.82 3.49 10.37
N ALA A 180 10.98 2.60 11.36
CA ALA A 180 12.20 2.45 12.14
C ALA A 180 13.29 1.59 11.45
N GLY A 181 12.96 0.86 10.37
CA GLY A 181 13.88 -0.05 9.69
C GLY A 181 13.31 -1.46 9.56
N LEU A 182 14.19 -2.46 9.39
CA LEU A 182 13.79 -3.87 9.34
C LEU A 182 13.17 -4.31 10.67
N MET A 183 12.02 -4.97 10.59
CA MET A 183 11.30 -5.50 11.73
C MET A 183 11.60 -7.00 11.88
N ALA A 184 12.10 -7.39 13.05
CA ALA A 184 12.33 -8.80 13.40
C ALA A 184 11.11 -9.39 14.12
N GLY A 185 11.01 -10.73 14.13
CA GLY A 185 10.01 -11.45 14.93
C GLY A 185 8.56 -11.29 14.46
N VAL A 186 8.33 -10.91 13.20
CA VAL A 186 7.00 -10.79 12.61
C VAL A 186 6.57 -12.13 12.03
N SER A 187 5.41 -12.66 12.41
CA SER A 187 4.82 -13.75 11.63
C SER A 187 4.00 -13.19 10.46
N LEU A 188 4.21 -13.79 9.28
CA LEU A 188 3.38 -13.58 8.09
C LEU A 188 2.32 -14.67 7.95
N GLU A 189 2.37 -15.70 8.79
CA GLU A 189 1.45 -16.83 8.75
C GLU A 189 0.02 -16.39 9.01
N GLY A 190 -0.93 -17.05 8.34
CA GLY A 190 -2.35 -16.71 8.46
C GLY A 190 -2.75 -15.43 7.72
N SER A 191 -1.83 -14.82 6.97
CA SER A 191 -2.18 -13.78 6.00
C SER A 191 -2.70 -14.42 4.71
N LYS A 192 -3.77 -13.85 4.18
CA LYS A 192 -4.39 -14.21 2.90
C LYS A 192 -4.07 -13.13 1.87
N ILE A 193 -3.54 -13.57 0.73
CA ILE A 193 -3.24 -12.74 -0.43
C ILE A 193 -4.26 -13.05 -1.52
N SER A 194 -4.84 -12.01 -2.12
CA SER A 194 -5.87 -12.13 -3.16
C SER A 194 -5.51 -11.25 -4.35
N ARG A 195 -5.80 -11.72 -5.57
CA ARG A 195 -5.58 -10.94 -6.79
C ARG A 195 -6.62 -9.81 -6.88
N LEU A 196 -6.18 -8.62 -7.27
CA LEU A 196 -7.05 -7.47 -7.53
C LEU A 196 -7.44 -7.44 -9.01
N ILE A 197 -8.73 -7.19 -9.26
CA ILE A 197 -9.27 -6.98 -10.61
C ILE A 197 -9.48 -5.46 -10.77
N ILE A 198 -8.37 -4.76 -10.92
CA ILE A 198 -8.32 -3.32 -11.22
C ILE A 198 -7.57 -3.16 -12.52
#